data_AF-A0AAN9FGM7-F1
#
_entry.id   AF-A0AAN9FGM7-F1
#
_cell.length_a   1.000
_cell.length_b   1.000
_cell.length_c   1.000
_cell.angle_alpha   90.00
_cell.angle_beta   90.00
_cell.angle_gamma   90.00
#
_symmetry.space_group_name_H-M   'P 1'
#
loop_
_entity.id
_entity.type
_entity.pdbx_description
1 polymer ?
#
loop_
_entity_poly.entity_id
_entity_poly.type
_entity_poly.pdbx_seq_one_letter_code
_entity_poly.pdbx_strand_id
1 'polypeptide(L)'
;MHCKPFVEVLKEGGVVPGIKVDLGTKADNGIVDLAGTNEETTTQGLDFLGQRCAKYYQAGARFAKWRAVLKIGPNEPSELALQVNAYTLARYSVICQENGLVPVVEPEILVDGPHDINKCAAVTERVLSAVYKALNDHHVLLEGTLLKPNMVTPGSGSAKVAPEVVAEHTVRALQRTVPAAVPAVVFLSGGQSEEEATLNLNAINQVKGKKPWTLSFSFGRALQQSALKAWAGKEENVKRAQEAFLIRAKANSEASLGTYKVSF
;
A
#
# COMPACT_ATOMS: atom_id res chain seq x y z
N MET A 1 23.15 -27.74 1.96
CA MET A 1 22.65 -26.43 1.52
C MET A 1 21.34 -26.63 0.76
N HIS A 2 20.20 -26.37 1.38
CA HIS A 2 18.89 -26.42 0.71
C HIS A 2 18.68 -25.13 -0.08
N CYS A 3 19.05 -25.10 -1.36
CA CYS A 3 18.75 -23.97 -2.25
C CYS A 3 17.30 -24.06 -2.73
N LYS A 4 16.36 -23.86 -1.82
CA LYS A 4 14.94 -23.82 -2.16
C LYS A 4 14.57 -22.43 -2.67
N PRO A 5 13.94 -22.28 -3.85
CA PRO A 5 13.45 -21.00 -4.33
C PRO A 5 12.51 -20.36 -3.31
N PHE A 6 12.64 -19.05 -3.05
CA PHE A 6 11.77 -18.35 -2.09
C PHE A 6 10.27 -18.47 -2.46
N VAL A 7 9.95 -18.56 -3.76
CA VAL A 7 8.56 -18.80 -4.21
C VAL A 7 7.99 -20.11 -3.69
N GLU A 8 8.80 -21.16 -3.52
CA GLU A 8 8.37 -22.43 -2.96
C GLU A 8 8.24 -22.35 -1.45
N VAL A 9 9.17 -21.67 -0.78
CA VAL A 9 9.09 -21.40 0.68
C VAL A 9 7.77 -20.69 1.01
N LEU A 10 7.42 -19.67 0.23
CA LEU A 10 6.17 -18.92 0.40
C LEU A 10 4.95 -19.83 0.17
N LYS A 11 4.91 -20.59 -0.93
CA LYS A 11 3.78 -21.47 -1.26
C LYS A 11 3.52 -22.53 -0.21
N GLU A 12 4.56 -23.15 0.33
CA GLU A 12 4.40 -24.14 1.41
C GLU A 12 3.91 -23.53 2.72
N GLY A 13 4.25 -22.25 2.97
CA GLY A 13 3.68 -21.47 4.06
C GLY A 13 2.26 -20.97 3.81
N GLY A 14 1.63 -21.35 2.68
CA GLY A 14 0.32 -20.82 2.27
C GLY A 14 0.35 -19.34 1.86
N VAL A 15 1.54 -18.78 1.61
CA VAL A 15 1.73 -17.39 1.22
C VAL A 15 1.76 -17.26 -0.30
N VAL A 16 0.89 -16.40 -0.81
CA VAL A 16 0.83 -16.07 -2.24
C VAL A 16 2.03 -15.19 -2.61
N PRO A 17 2.88 -15.57 -3.58
CA PRO A 17 3.99 -14.71 -4.01
C PRO A 17 3.50 -13.54 -4.86
N GLY A 18 4.08 -12.36 -4.66
CA GLY A 18 3.85 -11.18 -5.49
C GLY A 18 5.13 -10.52 -5.95
N ILE A 19 5.00 -9.62 -6.93
CA ILE A 19 6.13 -8.98 -7.60
C ILE A 19 5.90 -7.48 -7.77
N LYS A 20 6.93 -6.67 -7.50
CA LYS A 20 6.93 -5.25 -7.85
C LYS A 20 7.26 -5.11 -9.34
N VAL A 21 6.42 -4.38 -10.09
CA VAL A 21 6.59 -4.27 -11.56
C VAL A 21 6.74 -2.83 -12.07
N ASP A 22 6.46 -1.83 -11.22
CA ASP A 22 6.97 -0.49 -11.45
C ASP A 22 8.51 -0.48 -11.42
N LEU A 23 9.15 0.44 -12.15
CA LEU A 23 10.60 0.46 -12.32
C LEU A 23 11.37 0.96 -11.09
N GLY A 24 10.73 1.12 -9.94
CA GLY A 24 11.44 1.42 -8.71
C GLY A 24 11.17 2.82 -8.18
N THR A 25 12.14 3.34 -7.45
CA THR A 25 12.12 4.69 -6.87
C THR A 25 12.72 5.70 -7.85
N LYS A 26 12.84 6.98 -7.45
CA LYS A 26 13.61 7.97 -8.22
C LYS A 26 15.04 7.49 -8.51
N ALA A 27 15.68 6.78 -7.57
CA ALA A 27 17.03 6.24 -7.74
C ALA A 27 17.11 5.14 -8.83
N ASP A 28 15.99 4.47 -9.09
CA ASP A 28 15.88 3.42 -10.11
C ASP A 28 15.29 3.96 -11.42
N ASN A 29 15.15 5.29 -11.55
CA ASN A 29 14.41 5.99 -12.61
C ASN A 29 12.92 5.58 -12.72
N GLY A 30 12.36 4.92 -11.70
CA GLY A 30 10.99 4.43 -11.70
C GLY A 30 9.94 5.47 -11.33
N ILE A 31 10.32 6.51 -10.58
CA ILE A 31 9.48 7.67 -10.29
C ILE A 31 10.16 8.87 -10.95
N VAL A 32 9.43 9.60 -11.77
CA VAL A 32 9.95 10.74 -12.55
C VAL A 32 9.12 11.99 -12.33
N ASP A 33 9.77 13.14 -12.37
CA ASP A 33 9.11 14.43 -12.14
C ASP A 33 8.24 14.84 -13.33
N LEU A 34 7.07 15.40 -13.02
CA LEU A 34 6.16 15.99 -13.99
C LEU A 34 6.59 17.45 -14.24
N ALA A 35 7.12 17.72 -15.44
CA ALA A 35 7.50 19.08 -15.83
C ALA A 35 6.31 20.05 -15.73
N GLY A 36 6.57 21.27 -15.27
CA GLY A 36 5.53 22.29 -15.06
C GLY A 36 4.72 22.11 -13.77
N THR A 37 5.07 21.14 -12.92
CA THR A 37 4.54 21.01 -11.55
C THR A 37 5.60 21.39 -10.52
N ASN A 38 5.16 21.61 -9.28
CA ASN A 38 6.05 21.78 -8.15
C ASN A 38 6.45 20.40 -7.62
N GLU A 39 7.45 19.76 -8.22
CA GLU A 39 8.01 18.46 -7.78
C GLU A 39 6.96 17.35 -7.57
N GLU A 40 5.93 17.30 -8.41
CA GLU A 40 5.02 16.16 -8.46
C GLU A 40 5.57 15.10 -9.42
N THR A 41 5.12 13.86 -9.26
CA THR A 41 5.72 12.72 -9.96
C THR A 41 4.70 11.87 -10.69
N THR A 42 5.18 11.12 -11.68
CA THR A 42 4.52 9.93 -12.22
C THR A 42 5.45 8.73 -12.10
N THR A 43 4.91 7.52 -12.29
CA THR A 43 5.65 6.27 -12.18
C THR A 43 5.82 5.61 -13.55
N GLN A 44 6.99 5.05 -13.82
CA GLN A 44 7.34 4.36 -15.06
C GLN A 44 7.33 2.83 -14.93
N GLY A 45 7.27 2.16 -16.08
CA GLY A 45 7.35 0.70 -16.18
C GLY A 45 6.28 0.02 -17.03
N LEU A 46 5.50 0.76 -17.82
CA LEU A 46 4.50 0.16 -18.70
C LEU A 46 5.14 -0.54 -19.91
N ASP A 47 6.32 -0.08 -20.34
CA ASP A 47 7.05 -0.66 -21.46
C ASP A 47 7.36 -2.15 -21.21
N PHE A 48 6.94 -2.98 -22.15
CA PHE A 48 7.06 -4.44 -22.10
C PHE A 48 6.44 -5.09 -20.85
N LEU A 49 5.55 -4.40 -20.12
CA LEU A 49 4.98 -4.89 -18.86
C LEU A 49 4.25 -6.23 -19.04
N GLY A 50 3.48 -6.41 -20.11
CA GLY A 50 2.77 -7.68 -20.36
C GLY A 50 3.73 -8.88 -20.46
N GLN A 51 4.85 -8.72 -21.19
CA GLN A 51 5.87 -9.76 -21.31
C GLN A 51 6.53 -10.07 -19.96
N ARG A 52 6.77 -9.04 -19.14
CA ARG A 52 7.31 -9.22 -17.78
C ARG A 52 6.30 -9.94 -16.89
N CYS A 53 5.02 -9.53 -16.90
CA CYS A 53 3.94 -10.14 -16.13
C CYS A 53 3.77 -11.63 -16.48
N ALA A 54 3.75 -11.99 -17.76
CA ALA A 54 3.67 -13.40 -18.19
C ALA A 54 4.82 -14.25 -17.62
N LYS A 55 6.06 -13.73 -17.69
CA LYS A 55 7.23 -14.40 -17.10
C LYS A 55 7.12 -14.53 -15.57
N TYR A 56 6.66 -13.49 -14.88
CA TYR A 56 6.48 -13.55 -13.43
C TYR A 56 5.38 -14.53 -13.01
N TYR A 57 4.29 -14.62 -13.77
CA TYR A 57 3.24 -15.60 -13.54
C TYR A 57 3.77 -17.04 -13.66
N GLN A 58 4.56 -17.32 -14.70
CA GLN A 58 5.26 -18.60 -14.89
C GLN A 58 6.25 -18.89 -13.75
N ALA A 59 6.95 -17.86 -13.24
CA ALA A 59 7.83 -17.97 -12.08
C ALA A 59 7.09 -18.13 -10.74
N GLY A 60 5.75 -18.06 -10.72
CA GLY A 60 4.92 -18.36 -9.57
C GLY A 60 4.31 -17.16 -8.85
N ALA A 61 4.51 -15.93 -9.33
CA ALA A 61 3.80 -14.76 -8.82
C ALA A 61 2.30 -14.84 -9.17
N ARG A 62 1.45 -14.29 -8.30
CA ARG A 62 -0.01 -14.26 -8.48
C ARG A 62 -0.61 -12.87 -8.27
N PHE A 63 0.15 -11.95 -7.71
CA PHE A 63 -0.20 -10.54 -7.68
C PHE A 63 1.00 -9.67 -8.06
N ALA A 64 0.72 -8.46 -8.50
CA ALA A 64 1.72 -7.45 -8.82
C ALA A 64 1.50 -6.23 -7.93
N LYS A 65 2.51 -5.36 -7.84
CA LYS A 65 2.42 -4.07 -7.13
C LYS A 65 2.99 -2.95 -7.98
N TRP A 66 2.27 -1.82 -8.02
CA TRP A 66 2.69 -0.58 -8.67
C TRP A 66 2.41 0.61 -7.76
N ARG A 67 3.46 1.38 -7.43
CA ARG A 67 3.33 2.58 -6.57
C ARG A 67 3.29 3.85 -7.38
N ALA A 68 2.18 4.59 -7.28
CA ALA A 68 2.11 6.01 -7.60
C ALA A 68 2.37 6.84 -6.33
N VAL A 69 2.97 8.01 -6.48
CA VAL A 69 3.27 8.92 -5.37
C VAL A 69 2.66 10.28 -5.65
N LEU A 70 1.84 10.74 -4.73
CA LEU A 70 1.23 12.08 -4.72
C LEU A 70 1.59 12.79 -3.43
N LYS A 71 1.56 14.12 -3.43
CA LYS A 71 1.86 14.93 -2.25
C LYS A 71 0.75 15.94 -1.96
N ILE A 72 0.73 16.43 -0.72
CA ILE A 72 -0.17 17.48 -0.26
C ILE A 72 0.63 18.77 -0.11
N GLY A 73 0.16 19.83 -0.75
CA GLY A 73 0.71 21.17 -0.59
C GLY A 73 -0.33 22.24 -0.89
N PRO A 74 0.10 23.51 -1.06
CA PRO A 74 -0.82 24.61 -1.36
C PRO A 74 -1.62 24.38 -2.64
N ASN A 75 -0.99 23.79 -3.66
CA ASN A 75 -1.58 23.55 -4.97
C ASN A 75 -1.61 22.06 -5.36
N GLU A 76 -1.00 21.20 -4.54
CA GLU A 76 -0.86 19.76 -4.77
C GLU A 76 -1.88 18.91 -3.98
N PRO A 77 -2.33 17.77 -4.53
CA PRO A 77 -1.99 17.27 -5.86
C PRO A 77 -2.67 18.10 -6.97
N SER A 78 -1.90 18.46 -7.99
CA SER A 78 -2.43 19.13 -9.17
C SER A 78 -3.34 18.20 -9.95
N GLU A 79 -4.17 18.76 -10.83
CA GLU A 79 -4.99 17.96 -11.72
C GLU A 79 -4.13 17.09 -12.66
N LEU A 80 -2.97 17.60 -13.09
CA LEU A 80 -2.05 16.85 -13.95
C LEU A 80 -1.51 15.60 -13.23
N ALA A 81 -0.98 15.76 -12.01
CA ALA A 81 -0.45 14.64 -11.25
C ALA A 81 -1.54 13.61 -10.90
N LEU A 82 -2.74 14.09 -10.56
CA LEU A 82 -3.89 13.25 -10.29
C LEU A 82 -4.25 12.37 -11.50
N GLN A 83 -4.45 12.98 -12.67
CA GLN A 83 -4.86 12.27 -13.89
C GLN A 83 -3.80 11.29 -14.37
N VAL A 84 -2.53 11.71 -14.45
CA VAL A 84 -1.45 10.87 -14.97
C VAL A 84 -1.24 9.63 -14.09
N ASN A 85 -1.25 9.78 -12.76
CA ASN A 85 -1.09 8.63 -11.86
C ASN A 85 -2.30 7.70 -11.90
N ALA A 86 -3.53 8.22 -11.92
CA ALA A 86 -4.74 7.41 -11.99
C ALA A 86 -4.80 6.58 -13.28
N TYR A 87 -4.54 7.19 -14.44
CA TYR A 87 -4.51 6.48 -15.73
C TYR A 87 -3.36 5.46 -15.81
N THR A 88 -2.19 5.79 -15.28
CA THR A 88 -1.05 4.86 -15.26
C THR A 88 -1.36 3.62 -14.43
N LEU A 89 -1.95 3.80 -13.24
CA LEU A 89 -2.40 2.69 -12.38
C LEU A 89 -3.46 1.84 -13.08
N ALA A 90 -4.38 2.46 -13.83
CA ALA A 90 -5.41 1.73 -14.56
C ALA A 90 -4.83 0.90 -15.72
N ARG A 91 -3.92 1.48 -16.51
CA ARG A 91 -3.17 0.77 -17.57
C ARG A 91 -2.36 -0.41 -17.01
N TYR A 92 -1.65 -0.19 -15.92
CA TYR A 92 -0.92 -1.24 -15.20
C TYR A 92 -1.87 -2.38 -14.77
N SER A 93 -3.05 -2.03 -14.27
CA SER A 93 -4.02 -3.00 -13.75
C SER A 93 -4.56 -3.93 -14.82
N VAL A 94 -4.94 -3.39 -15.99
CA VAL A 94 -5.41 -4.21 -17.13
C VAL A 94 -4.31 -5.16 -17.60
N ILE A 95 -3.08 -4.66 -17.80
CA ILE A 95 -1.97 -5.50 -18.26
C ILE A 95 -1.67 -6.64 -17.26
N CYS A 96 -1.79 -6.39 -15.95
CA CYS A 96 -1.65 -7.44 -14.95
C CYS A 96 -2.75 -8.49 -15.07
N GLN A 97 -4.02 -8.07 -15.19
CA GLN A 97 -5.16 -8.97 -15.29
C GLN A 97 -5.10 -9.84 -16.55
N GLU A 98 -4.73 -9.26 -17.69
CA GLU A 98 -4.51 -10.01 -18.95
C GLU A 98 -3.46 -11.12 -18.81
N ASN A 99 -2.54 -10.98 -17.86
CA ASN A 99 -1.45 -11.93 -17.62
C ASN A 99 -1.62 -12.72 -16.31
N GLY A 100 -2.83 -12.72 -15.73
CA GLY A 100 -3.18 -13.54 -14.56
C GLY A 100 -2.61 -13.06 -13.23
N LEU A 101 -2.13 -11.82 -13.14
CA LEU A 101 -1.67 -11.22 -11.90
C LEU A 101 -2.73 -10.27 -11.35
N VAL A 102 -3.11 -10.44 -10.08
CA VAL A 102 -3.94 -9.47 -9.35
C VAL A 102 -3.15 -8.16 -9.16
N PRO A 103 -3.59 -7.01 -9.71
CA PRO A 103 -2.92 -5.74 -9.46
C PRO A 103 -3.22 -5.19 -8.06
N VAL A 104 -2.17 -4.88 -7.31
CA VAL A 104 -2.26 -4.04 -6.11
C VAL A 104 -2.07 -2.59 -6.53
N VAL A 105 -3.16 -1.84 -6.52
CA VAL A 105 -3.24 -0.43 -6.91
C VAL A 105 -2.80 0.43 -5.72
N GLU A 106 -1.63 1.06 -5.80
CA GLU A 106 -1.04 1.84 -4.69
C GLU A 106 -0.91 3.34 -5.05
N PRO A 107 -1.97 4.15 -4.87
CA PRO A 107 -1.90 5.60 -4.97
C PRO A 107 -1.49 6.19 -3.62
N GLU A 108 -0.20 6.19 -3.31
CA GLU A 108 0.30 6.69 -2.03
C GLU A 108 0.28 8.22 -2.01
N ILE A 109 -0.47 8.80 -1.07
CA ILE A 109 -0.36 10.21 -0.71
C ILE A 109 0.65 10.32 0.42
N LEU A 110 1.72 11.07 0.19
CA LEU A 110 2.78 11.29 1.16
C LEU A 110 2.27 12.07 2.37
N VAL A 111 2.79 11.68 3.54
CA VAL A 111 2.47 12.32 4.83
C VAL A 111 3.20 13.66 5.00
N ASP A 112 4.12 14.02 4.12
CA ASP A 112 4.95 15.21 4.28
C ASP A 112 4.14 16.51 4.33
N GLY A 113 4.47 17.37 5.30
CA GLY A 113 3.92 18.72 5.42
C GLY A 113 3.11 18.97 6.70
N PRO A 114 2.65 20.22 6.92
CA PRO A 114 1.96 20.64 8.15
C PRO A 114 0.43 20.56 8.05
N HIS A 115 -0.11 19.73 7.14
CA HIS A 115 -1.54 19.64 6.88
C HIS A 115 -2.28 18.85 7.96
N ASP A 116 -3.51 19.25 8.27
CA ASP A 116 -4.35 18.53 9.22
C ASP A 116 -4.95 17.25 8.60
N ILE A 117 -5.58 16.43 9.44
CA ILE A 117 -6.21 15.17 9.00
C ILE A 117 -7.38 15.39 8.03
N ASN A 118 -8.06 16.55 8.09
CA ASN A 118 -9.17 16.87 7.20
C ASN A 118 -8.66 17.11 5.77
N LYS A 119 -7.54 17.81 5.62
CA LYS A 119 -6.89 18.00 4.32
C LYS A 119 -6.43 16.66 3.75
N CYS A 120 -5.84 15.79 4.57
CA CYS A 120 -5.48 14.44 4.15
C CYS A 120 -6.71 13.62 3.69
N ALA A 121 -7.82 13.70 4.43
CA ALA A 121 -9.07 13.04 4.05
C ALA A 121 -9.60 13.54 2.71
N ALA A 122 -9.68 14.86 2.52
CA ALA A 122 -10.17 15.47 1.29
C ALA A 122 -9.31 15.10 0.06
N VAL A 123 -7.98 15.10 0.22
CA VAL A 123 -7.07 14.68 -0.86
C VAL A 123 -7.20 13.19 -1.13
N THR A 124 -7.30 12.34 -0.09
CA THR A 124 -7.52 10.89 -0.25
C THR A 124 -8.80 10.60 -1.00
N GLU A 125 -9.90 11.28 -0.67
CA GLU A 125 -11.18 11.12 -1.36
C GLU A 125 -11.08 11.54 -2.84
N ARG A 126 -10.42 12.67 -3.14
CA ARG A 126 -10.20 13.13 -4.52
C ARG A 126 -9.36 12.13 -5.32
N VAL A 127 -8.26 11.64 -4.74
CA VAL A 127 -7.35 10.69 -5.39
C VAL A 127 -8.03 9.36 -5.67
N LEU A 128 -8.68 8.77 -4.67
CA LEU A 128 -9.36 7.47 -4.85
C LEU A 128 -10.51 7.56 -5.85
N SER A 129 -11.26 8.66 -5.86
CA SER A 129 -12.32 8.88 -6.85
C SER A 129 -11.76 8.91 -8.29
N ALA A 130 -10.64 9.60 -8.51
CA ALA A 130 -10.00 9.64 -9.82
C ALA A 130 -9.44 8.26 -10.21
N VAL A 131 -8.83 7.54 -9.28
CA VAL A 131 -8.31 6.17 -9.50
C VAL A 131 -9.43 5.23 -9.91
N TYR A 132 -10.54 5.17 -9.18
CA TYR A 132 -11.64 4.25 -9.54
C TYR A 132 -12.36 4.65 -10.82
N LYS A 133 -12.46 5.96 -11.12
CA LYS A 133 -12.93 6.41 -12.43
C LYS A 133 -12.03 5.89 -13.56
N ALA A 134 -10.70 6.05 -13.42
CA ALA A 134 -9.75 5.55 -14.41
C ALA A 134 -9.78 4.01 -14.53
N LEU A 135 -9.85 3.27 -13.41
CA LEU A 135 -9.99 1.81 -13.43
C LEU A 135 -11.24 1.37 -14.21
N ASN A 136 -12.36 2.05 -14.02
CA ASN A 136 -13.59 1.79 -14.75
C ASN A 136 -13.48 2.13 -16.25
N ASP A 137 -12.87 3.27 -16.60
CA ASP A 137 -12.64 3.67 -17.99
C ASP A 137 -11.73 2.68 -18.74
N HIS A 138 -10.86 2.00 -18.01
CA HIS A 138 -9.97 0.96 -18.51
C HIS A 138 -10.55 -0.46 -18.41
N HIS A 139 -11.82 -0.61 -18.02
CA HIS A 139 -12.52 -1.89 -17.93
C HIS A 139 -11.85 -2.90 -16.98
N VAL A 140 -11.20 -2.41 -15.92
CA VAL A 140 -10.56 -3.27 -14.91
C VAL A 140 -11.63 -4.04 -14.13
N LEU A 141 -11.43 -5.36 -13.98
CA LEU A 141 -12.28 -6.21 -13.14
C LEU A 141 -11.96 -5.94 -11.66
N LEU A 142 -12.77 -5.15 -10.96
CA LEU A 142 -12.48 -4.69 -9.59
C LEU A 142 -12.37 -5.83 -8.57
N GLU A 143 -13.16 -6.89 -8.73
CA GLU A 143 -13.14 -8.11 -7.93
C GLU A 143 -11.78 -8.82 -7.98
N GLY A 144 -11.03 -8.60 -9.07
CA GLY A 144 -9.68 -9.08 -9.29
C GLY A 144 -8.60 -8.05 -8.99
N THR A 145 -8.83 -7.10 -8.07
CA THR A 145 -7.86 -6.07 -7.67
C THR A 145 -7.66 -6.02 -6.15
N LEU A 146 -6.63 -5.31 -5.70
CA LEU A 146 -6.46 -4.89 -4.32
C LEU A 146 -6.12 -3.40 -4.28
N LEU A 147 -6.60 -2.68 -3.26
CA LEU A 147 -6.19 -1.29 -3.01
C LEU A 147 -5.12 -1.25 -1.92
N LYS A 148 -4.05 -0.48 -2.13
CA LYS A 148 -3.02 -0.18 -1.13
C LYS A 148 -2.91 1.33 -0.94
N PRO A 149 -3.78 1.94 -0.11
CA PRO A 149 -3.76 3.37 0.12
C PRO A 149 -2.91 3.69 1.35
N ASN A 150 -2.56 4.97 1.51
CA ASN A 150 -2.20 5.52 2.82
C ASN A 150 -3.40 5.45 3.78
N MET A 151 -3.11 5.36 5.08
CA MET A 151 -4.11 5.73 6.09
C MET A 151 -4.31 7.25 6.06
N VAL A 152 -5.47 7.72 6.49
CA VAL A 152 -5.75 9.16 6.58
C VAL A 152 -5.22 9.67 7.92
N THR A 153 -4.07 10.32 7.88
CA THR A 153 -3.37 10.86 9.06
C THR A 153 -3.10 12.35 8.91
N PRO A 154 -2.84 13.09 10.01
CA PRO A 154 -2.20 14.40 9.93
C PRO A 154 -0.84 14.29 9.21
N GLY A 155 -0.38 15.42 8.68
CA GLY A 155 0.93 15.51 8.07
C GLY A 155 2.07 15.39 9.08
N SER A 156 3.28 15.10 8.62
CA SER A 156 4.46 14.88 9.45
C SER A 156 4.90 16.11 10.26
N GLY A 157 4.50 17.31 9.82
CA GLY A 157 4.68 18.57 10.54
C GLY A 157 3.55 18.93 11.49
N SER A 158 2.54 18.07 11.65
CA SER A 158 1.37 18.29 12.50
C SER A 158 1.39 17.37 13.72
N ALA A 159 0.60 17.73 14.75
CA ALA A 159 0.44 16.88 15.92
C ALA A 159 -0.18 15.53 15.54
N LYS A 160 0.34 14.44 16.11
CA LYS A 160 -0.27 13.12 16.03
C LYS A 160 -1.65 13.14 16.67
N VAL A 161 -2.53 12.26 16.20
CA VAL A 161 -3.88 12.06 16.75
C VAL A 161 -4.04 10.62 17.23
N ALA A 162 -5.09 10.38 18.00
CA ALA A 162 -5.42 9.03 18.48
C ALA A 162 -5.79 8.09 17.32
N PRO A 163 -5.53 6.77 17.44
CA PRO A 163 -5.87 5.78 16.42
C PRO A 163 -7.33 5.78 16.00
N GLU A 164 -8.25 6.08 16.90
CA GLU A 164 -9.69 6.15 16.64
C GLU A 164 -10.02 7.27 15.65
N VAL A 165 -9.31 8.41 15.75
CA VAL A 165 -9.46 9.55 14.83
C VAL A 165 -8.94 9.17 13.44
N VAL A 166 -7.76 8.53 13.36
CA VAL A 166 -7.23 7.99 12.09
C VAL A 166 -8.23 7.01 11.47
N ALA A 167 -8.79 6.12 12.28
CA ALA A 167 -9.70 5.08 11.86
C ALA A 167 -11.00 5.63 11.27
N GLU A 168 -11.65 6.58 11.97
CA GLU A 168 -12.88 7.21 11.49
C GLU A 168 -12.67 7.94 10.15
N HIS A 169 -11.59 8.73 10.03
CA HIS A 169 -11.29 9.45 8.80
C HIS A 169 -10.95 8.50 7.65
N THR A 170 -10.16 7.46 7.92
CA THR A 170 -9.76 6.47 6.92
C THR A 170 -10.97 5.69 6.40
N VAL A 171 -11.78 5.12 7.30
CA VAL A 171 -12.96 4.33 6.91
C VAL A 171 -13.97 5.19 6.15
N ARG A 172 -14.20 6.44 6.58
CA ARG A 172 -15.09 7.38 5.90
C ARG A 172 -14.62 7.70 4.48
N ALA A 173 -13.33 7.97 4.29
CA ALA A 173 -12.76 8.25 2.97
C ALA A 173 -12.91 7.04 2.02
N LEU A 174 -12.69 5.82 2.53
CA LEU A 174 -12.90 4.59 1.76
C LEU A 174 -14.39 4.39 1.42
N GLN A 175 -15.30 4.57 2.38
CA GLN A 175 -16.75 4.48 2.17
C GLN A 175 -17.28 5.41 1.08
N ARG A 176 -16.64 6.58 0.90
CA ARG A 176 -17.05 7.57 -0.09
C ARG A 176 -16.54 7.28 -1.51
N THR A 177 -15.56 6.38 -1.67
CA THR A 177 -14.78 6.33 -2.92
C THR A 177 -14.50 4.93 -3.46
N VAL A 178 -14.39 3.93 -2.59
CA VAL A 178 -14.05 2.55 -2.99
C VAL A 178 -15.33 1.80 -3.34
N PRO A 179 -15.45 1.17 -4.52
CA PRO A 179 -16.58 0.29 -4.82
C PRO A 179 -16.53 -0.99 -3.98
N ALA A 180 -17.70 -1.49 -3.54
CA ALA A 180 -17.81 -2.72 -2.76
C ALA A 180 -17.31 -3.98 -3.50
N ALA A 181 -17.16 -3.93 -4.82
CA ALA A 181 -16.62 -5.02 -5.64
C ALA A 181 -15.14 -5.31 -5.36
N VAL A 182 -14.38 -4.32 -4.88
CA VAL A 182 -12.99 -4.57 -4.44
C VAL A 182 -13.04 -5.56 -3.26
N PRO A 183 -12.18 -6.59 -3.19
CA PRO A 183 -12.25 -7.56 -2.11
C PRO A 183 -11.54 -7.06 -0.83
N ALA A 184 -10.41 -6.35 -0.97
CA ALA A 184 -9.63 -5.94 0.18
C ALA A 184 -8.82 -4.65 -0.04
N VAL A 185 -8.60 -3.94 1.07
CA VAL A 185 -7.73 -2.78 1.21
C VAL A 185 -6.57 -3.17 2.13
N VAL A 186 -5.34 -3.11 1.62
CA VAL A 186 -4.11 -3.52 2.32
C VAL A 186 -3.21 -2.30 2.55
N PHE A 187 -3.35 -1.64 3.70
CA PHE A 187 -2.72 -0.34 3.94
C PHE A 187 -1.19 -0.40 3.86
N LEU A 188 -0.59 0.66 3.31
CA LEU A 188 0.84 0.96 3.51
C LEU A 188 1.05 1.63 4.87
N SER A 189 2.19 1.40 5.51
CA SER A 189 2.51 2.03 6.80
C SER A 189 3.03 3.45 6.65
N GLY A 190 3.54 3.83 5.47
CA GLY A 190 4.14 5.15 5.24
C GLY A 190 5.27 5.42 6.24
N GLY A 191 5.23 6.59 6.88
CA GLY A 191 6.17 7.04 7.92
C GLY A 191 5.90 6.56 9.35
N GLN A 192 4.85 5.76 9.57
CA GLN A 192 4.45 5.33 10.91
C GLN A 192 5.48 4.37 11.53
N SER A 193 5.57 4.39 12.86
CA SER A 193 6.32 3.35 13.59
C SER A 193 5.61 1.99 13.48
N GLU A 194 6.32 0.91 13.84
CA GLU A 194 5.72 -0.44 13.86
C GLU A 194 4.46 -0.50 14.73
N GLU A 195 4.51 0.11 15.91
CA GLU A 195 3.40 0.10 16.86
C GLU A 195 2.24 0.99 16.41
N GLU A 196 2.54 2.20 15.94
CA GLU A 196 1.53 3.16 15.45
C GLU A 196 0.72 2.58 14.28
N ALA A 197 1.39 1.96 13.30
CA ALA A 197 0.70 1.33 12.16
C ALA A 197 -0.25 0.21 12.61
N THR A 198 0.09 -0.49 13.69
CA THR A 198 -0.71 -1.60 14.24
C THR A 198 -1.92 -1.09 14.99
N LEU A 199 -1.72 -0.09 15.85
CA LEU A 199 -2.78 0.55 16.61
C LEU A 199 -3.81 1.18 15.66
N ASN A 200 -3.34 1.87 14.63
CA ASN A 200 -4.21 2.46 13.62
C ASN A 200 -4.99 1.39 12.82
N LEU A 201 -4.32 0.32 12.37
CA LEU A 201 -5.01 -0.79 11.69
C LEU A 201 -6.05 -1.48 12.59
N ASN A 202 -5.71 -1.67 13.87
CA ASN A 202 -6.61 -2.26 14.84
C ASN A 202 -7.85 -1.39 15.04
N ALA A 203 -7.66 -0.09 15.25
CA ALA A 203 -8.75 0.87 15.39
C ALA A 203 -9.64 0.92 14.12
N ILE A 204 -9.02 0.90 12.92
CA ILE A 204 -9.74 0.81 11.63
C ILE A 204 -10.70 -0.39 11.60
N ASN A 205 -10.25 -1.56 12.06
CA ASN A 205 -11.09 -2.76 12.09
C ASN A 205 -12.15 -2.72 13.21
N GLN A 206 -11.95 -1.93 14.26
CA GLN A 206 -12.91 -1.75 15.35
C GLN A 206 -14.04 -0.75 15.04
N VAL A 207 -13.87 0.12 14.03
CA VAL A 207 -14.92 1.08 13.59
C VAL A 207 -16.21 0.33 13.29
N LYS A 208 -17.33 0.77 13.88
CA LYS A 208 -18.64 0.18 13.61
C LYS A 208 -19.22 0.71 12.30
N GLY A 209 -19.95 -0.13 11.56
CA GLY A 209 -20.60 0.24 10.30
C GLY A 209 -20.07 -0.50 9.07
N LYS A 210 -20.59 -0.09 7.90
CA LYS A 210 -20.38 -0.77 6.61
C LYS A 210 -18.91 -0.70 6.19
N LYS A 211 -18.28 -1.85 6.07
CA LYS A 211 -16.92 -2.02 5.53
C LYS A 211 -16.96 -3.24 4.62
N PRO A 212 -17.44 -3.11 3.37
CA PRO A 212 -17.64 -4.27 2.48
C PRO A 212 -16.32 -4.86 1.94
N TRP A 213 -15.17 -4.40 2.45
CA TRP A 213 -13.82 -4.86 2.12
C TRP A 213 -13.16 -5.46 3.35
N THR A 214 -12.27 -6.44 3.17
CA THR A 214 -11.27 -6.75 4.19
C THR A 214 -10.32 -5.57 4.36
N LEU A 215 -10.03 -5.16 5.60
CA LEU A 215 -9.09 -4.09 5.92
C LEU A 215 -7.85 -4.69 6.60
N SER A 216 -6.74 -4.79 5.86
CA SER A 216 -5.53 -5.48 6.28
C SER A 216 -4.27 -4.66 5.97
N PHE A 217 -3.09 -5.28 5.99
CA PHE A 217 -1.80 -4.59 5.88
C PHE A 217 -0.95 -5.07 4.71
N SER A 218 -0.19 -4.14 4.13
CA SER A 218 0.91 -4.40 3.21
C SER A 218 2.13 -3.58 3.66
N PHE A 219 2.72 -3.99 4.79
CA PHE A 219 3.77 -3.26 5.49
C PHE A 219 5.17 -3.73 5.11
N GLY A 220 6.05 -2.76 4.86
CA GLY A 220 7.50 -2.95 4.76
C GLY A 220 8.16 -2.61 6.09
N ARG A 221 8.50 -1.33 6.29
CA ARG A 221 9.18 -0.85 7.50
C ARG A 221 8.46 -1.23 8.80
N ALA A 222 7.14 -1.05 8.87
CA ALA A 222 6.35 -1.37 10.07
C ALA A 222 6.28 -2.86 10.44
N LEU A 223 6.85 -3.74 9.60
CA LEU A 223 6.96 -5.18 9.85
C LEU A 223 8.42 -5.63 10.07
N GLN A 224 9.39 -4.88 9.56
CA GLN A 224 10.79 -5.32 9.44
C GLN A 224 11.78 -4.52 10.28
N GLN A 225 11.42 -3.33 10.79
CA GLN A 225 12.37 -2.42 11.44
C GLN A 225 13.03 -3.05 12.66
N SER A 226 12.26 -3.66 13.56
CA SER A 226 12.79 -4.32 14.75
C SER A 226 13.61 -5.57 14.40
N ALA A 227 13.19 -6.33 13.38
CA ALA A 227 13.91 -7.50 12.90
C ALA A 227 15.29 -7.14 12.33
N LEU A 228 15.36 -6.10 11.48
CA LEU A 228 16.61 -5.58 10.92
C LEU A 228 17.56 -5.08 12.01
N LYS A 229 17.03 -4.34 13.00
CA LYS A 229 17.82 -3.86 14.15
C LYS A 229 18.34 -5.01 15.01
N ALA A 230 17.52 -6.03 15.25
CA ALA A 230 17.91 -7.21 16.02
C ALA A 230 18.97 -8.05 15.29
N TRP A 231 18.86 -8.19 13.96
CA TRP A 231 19.82 -8.93 13.15
C TRP A 231 21.19 -8.25 13.13
N ALA A 232 21.23 -6.95 12.85
CA ALA A 232 22.45 -6.14 12.74
C ALA A 232 23.52 -6.72 11.78
N GLY A 233 23.10 -7.53 10.79
CA GLY A 233 23.99 -8.17 9.81
C GLY A 233 24.79 -9.36 10.35
N LYS A 234 24.43 -9.90 11.53
CA LYS A 234 25.19 -10.94 12.22
C LYS A 234 24.44 -12.28 12.24
N GLU A 235 25.10 -13.37 11.86
CA GLU A 235 24.48 -14.69 11.76
C GLU A 235 23.99 -15.21 13.11
N GLU A 236 24.74 -14.94 14.19
CA GLU A 236 24.37 -15.33 15.55
C GLU A 236 23.05 -14.69 16.03
N ASN A 237 22.60 -13.61 15.38
CA ASN A 237 21.37 -12.90 15.71
C ASN A 237 20.15 -13.36 14.91
N VAL A 238 20.27 -14.30 13.98
CA VAL A 238 19.17 -14.70 13.07
C VAL A 238 17.92 -15.11 13.85
N LYS A 239 18.05 -15.95 14.89
CA LYS A 239 16.92 -16.40 15.70
C LYS A 239 16.21 -15.22 16.40
N ARG A 240 16.98 -14.30 16.98
CA ARG A 240 16.46 -13.10 17.65
C ARG A 240 15.72 -12.19 16.66
N ALA A 241 16.23 -12.05 15.43
CA ALA A 241 15.58 -11.28 14.38
C ALA A 241 14.27 -11.92 13.90
N GLN A 242 14.24 -13.25 13.77
CA GLN A 242 13.03 -14.00 13.44
C GLN A 242 11.96 -13.87 14.52
N GLU A 243 12.33 -13.92 15.80
CA GLU A 243 11.42 -13.69 16.93
C GLU A 243 10.83 -12.27 16.89
N ALA A 244 11.66 -11.25 16.65
CA ALA A 244 11.20 -9.87 16.51
C ALA A 244 10.24 -9.68 15.31
N PHE A 245 10.52 -10.30 14.17
CA PHE A 245 9.62 -10.30 13.01
C PHE A 245 8.29 -10.99 13.33
N LEU A 246 8.32 -12.15 14.01
CA LEU A 246 7.12 -12.91 14.36
C LEU A 246 6.20 -12.13 15.30
N ILE A 247 6.75 -11.39 16.27
CA ILE A 247 5.97 -10.51 17.16
C ILE A 247 5.19 -9.50 16.32
N ARG A 248 5.85 -8.82 15.39
CA ARG A 248 5.21 -7.83 14.52
C ARG A 248 4.20 -8.45 13.56
N ALA A 249 4.46 -9.64 13.03
CA ALA A 249 3.54 -10.37 12.16
C ALA A 249 2.25 -10.77 12.92
N LYS A 250 2.38 -11.29 14.15
CA LYS A 250 1.24 -11.65 15.00
C LYS A 250 0.40 -10.43 15.38
N ALA A 251 1.05 -9.36 15.83
CA ALA A 251 0.37 -8.12 16.21
C ALA A 251 -0.44 -7.53 15.05
N ASN A 252 0.13 -7.49 13.83
CA ASN A 252 -0.59 -7.01 12.65
C ASN A 252 -1.72 -7.97 12.19
N SER A 253 -1.53 -9.28 12.38
CA SER A 253 -2.60 -10.26 12.16
C SER A 253 -3.80 -10.02 13.09
N GLU A 254 -3.55 -9.84 14.39
CA GLU A 254 -4.60 -9.51 15.38
C GLU A 254 -5.24 -8.14 15.09
N ALA A 255 -4.46 -7.15 14.65
CA ALA A 255 -4.97 -5.84 14.28
C ALA A 255 -5.91 -5.91 13.06
N SER A 256 -5.67 -6.81 12.11
CA SER A 256 -6.57 -7.04 10.97
C SER A 256 -7.93 -7.63 11.39
N LEU A 257 -8.01 -8.22 12.60
CA LEU A 257 -9.24 -8.72 13.21
C LEU A 257 -9.85 -7.73 14.21
N GLY A 258 -9.19 -6.59 14.47
CA GLY A 258 -9.59 -5.62 15.49
C GLY A 258 -9.43 -6.17 16.92
N THR A 259 -8.57 -7.17 17.13
CA THR A 259 -8.38 -7.85 18.42
C THR A 259 -7.02 -7.59 19.06
N TYR A 260 -6.16 -6.78 18.44
CA TYR A 260 -4.85 -6.47 19.00
C TYR A 260 -5.00 -5.73 20.32
N LYS A 261 -4.24 -6.18 21.32
CA LYS A 261 -4.17 -5.55 22.64
C LYS A 261 -2.71 -5.23 22.92
N VAL A 262 -2.45 -4.00 23.38
CA VAL A 262 -1.13 -3.62 23.85
C VAL A 262 -0.82 -4.43 25.11
N SER A 263 0.21 -5.26 25.05
CA SER A 263 0.75 -5.93 26.23
C SER A 263 1.63 -4.92 26.97
N PHE A 264 1.20 -4.49 28.16
CA PHE A 264 1.99 -3.69 29.09
C PHE A 264 2.98 -4.56 29.87
#